data_AF-A0A9P6PII8-F1
#
_entry.id   AF-A0A9P6PII8-F1
#
_cell.length_a   1.000
_cell.length_b   1.000
_cell.length_c   1.000
_cell.angle_alpha   90.00
_cell.angle_beta   90.00
_cell.angle_gamma   90.00
#
_symmetry.space_group_name_H-M   'P 1'
#
loop_
_entity.id
_entity.type
_entity.pdbx_description
1 polymer ?
#
loop_
_entity_poly.entity_id
_entity_poly.type
_entity_poly.pdbx_seq_one_letter_code
_entity_poly.pdbx_strand_id
1 'polypeptide(L)'
;MSDNEANDSINVEVERLNKFVDVAPQNDYNIDQNSQTLCRQLSNGQEQCVKINLEYAQMFSQMQKLGFFCALPMDPTETHMECRRI
;
A
#
# COMPACT_ATOMS: atom_id res chain seq x y z
N MET A 1 -4.07 25.51 -16.92
CA MET A 1 -5.13 24.98 -16.04
C MET A 1 -5.12 23.46 -16.21
N SER A 2 -4.20 22.75 -15.55
CA SER A 2 -4.03 21.30 -15.78
C SER A 2 -3.71 20.51 -14.49
N ASP A 3 -3.72 21.16 -13.33
CA ASP A 3 -3.33 20.53 -12.05
C ASP A 3 -4.50 19.92 -11.25
N ASN A 4 -5.74 20.12 -11.71
CA ASN A 4 -6.94 19.68 -10.97
C ASN A 4 -7.38 18.24 -11.27
N GLU A 5 -7.11 17.70 -12.46
CA GLU A 5 -7.55 16.34 -12.84
C GLU A 5 -6.63 15.25 -12.25
N ALA A 6 -5.31 15.52 -12.17
CA ALA A 6 -4.35 14.60 -11.59
C ALA A 6 -4.52 14.45 -10.05
N ASN A 7 -4.84 15.55 -9.36
CA ASN A 7 -5.04 15.53 -7.91
C ASN A 7 -6.30 14.77 -7.49
N ASP A 8 -7.38 14.84 -8.28
CA ASP A 8 -8.61 14.10 -7.98
C ASP A 8 -8.39 12.58 -8.06
N SER A 9 -7.67 12.13 -9.11
CA SER A 9 -7.33 10.72 -9.29
C SER A 9 -6.45 10.17 -8.16
N ILE A 10 -5.49 10.96 -7.68
CA ILE A 10 -4.65 10.58 -6.54
C ILE A 10 -5.50 10.41 -5.26
N ASN A 11 -6.41 11.34 -4.98
CA ASN A 11 -7.28 11.26 -3.80
C ASN A 11 -8.18 10.02 -3.83
N VAL A 12 -8.74 9.66 -4.99
CA VAL A 12 -9.55 8.45 -5.16
C VAL A 12 -8.75 7.18 -4.85
N GLU A 13 -7.51 7.09 -5.32
CA GLU A 13 -6.65 5.93 -5.05
C GLU A 13 -6.16 5.89 -3.59
N VAL A 14 -5.92 7.05 -2.97
CA VAL A 14 -5.64 7.15 -1.51
C VAL A 14 -6.83 6.65 -0.70
N GLU A 15 -8.05 7.04 -1.07
CA GLU A 15 -9.25 6.52 -0.41
C GLU A 15 -9.41 5.01 -0.60
N ARG A 16 -9.08 4.48 -1.79
CA ARG A 16 -9.11 3.05 -2.05
C ARG A 16 -8.12 2.30 -1.17
N LEU A 17 -6.90 2.83 -1.02
CA LEU A 17 -5.89 2.29 -0.12
C LEU A 17 -6.40 2.30 1.33
N ASN A 18 -6.92 3.43 1.81
CA ASN A 18 -7.45 3.53 3.17
C ASN A 18 -8.56 2.51 3.42
N LYS A 19 -9.55 2.42 2.52
CA LYS A 19 -10.64 1.45 2.61
C LYS A 19 -10.14 0.01 2.63
N PHE A 20 -9.09 -0.29 1.88
CA PHE A 20 -8.50 -1.64 1.84
C PHE A 20 -7.79 -1.99 3.16
N VAL A 21 -7.08 -1.02 3.75
CA VAL A 21 -6.40 -1.18 5.04
C VAL A 21 -7.39 -1.27 6.19
N ASP A 22 -8.43 -0.43 6.19
CA ASP A 22 -9.46 -0.36 7.24
C ASP A 22 -10.23 -1.67 7.45
N VAL A 23 -10.32 -2.52 6.42
CA VAL A 23 -10.97 -3.84 6.53
C VAL A 23 -10.25 -4.76 7.51
N ALA A 24 -8.91 -4.71 7.57
CA ALA A 24 -8.14 -5.58 8.46
C ALA A 24 -6.82 -4.90 8.86
N PRO A 25 -6.88 -3.84 9.67
CA PRO A 25 -5.72 -2.99 9.90
C PRO A 25 -4.75 -3.57 10.93
N GLN A 26 -4.93 -4.84 11.32
CA GLN A 26 -4.03 -5.61 12.18
C GLN A 26 -3.20 -6.62 11.39
N ASN A 27 -3.48 -6.77 10.09
CA ASN A 27 -2.72 -7.65 9.22
C ASN A 27 -1.46 -6.95 8.71
N ASP A 28 -0.52 -7.75 8.22
CA ASP A 28 0.63 -7.27 7.49
C ASP A 28 0.26 -7.02 6.02
N TYR A 29 0.88 -6.01 5.44
CA TYR A 29 0.64 -5.56 4.08
C TYR A 29 1.94 -5.47 3.30
N ASN A 30 1.94 -5.86 2.04
CA ASN A 30 3.08 -5.76 1.14
C ASN A 30 2.78 -4.78 0.02
N ILE A 31 3.64 -3.78 -0.18
CA ILE A 31 3.57 -2.88 -1.35
C ILE A 31 4.51 -3.42 -2.42
N ASP A 32 3.98 -3.79 -3.58
CA ASP A 32 4.78 -4.19 -4.73
C ASP A 32 5.04 -2.99 -5.65
N GLN A 33 6.32 -2.64 -5.79
CA GLN A 33 6.79 -1.54 -6.64
C GLN A 33 6.51 -1.78 -8.13
N ASN A 34 6.57 -3.02 -8.60
CA ASN A 34 6.49 -3.35 -10.01
C ASN A 34 5.04 -3.34 -10.52
N SER A 35 4.11 -3.81 -9.68
CA SER A 35 2.70 -3.95 -10.06
C SER A 35 1.80 -2.83 -9.56
N GLN A 36 2.34 -1.93 -8.71
CA GLN A 36 1.56 -0.89 -8.00
C GLN A 36 0.37 -1.52 -7.26
N THR A 37 0.64 -2.61 -6.55
CA THR A 37 -0.38 -3.32 -5.78
C THR A 37 -0.07 -3.29 -4.30
N LEU A 38 -1.13 -3.28 -3.50
CA LEU A 38 -1.08 -3.46 -2.06
C LEU A 38 -1.69 -4.82 -1.73
N CYS A 39 -0.89 -5.71 -1.17
CA CYS A 39 -1.28 -7.07 -0.83
C CYS A 39 -1.40 -7.22 0.68
N ARG A 40 -2.57 -7.65 1.17
CA ARG A 40 -2.76 -7.99 2.57
C ARG A 40 -2.45 -9.48 2.78
N GLN A 41 -1.58 -9.78 3.73
CA GLN A 41 -1.34 -11.15 4.18
C GLN A 41 -2.52 -11.63 5.04
N LEU A 42 -3.08 -12.79 4.72
CA LEU A 42 -4.15 -13.44 5.47
C LEU A 42 -3.56 -14.57 6.33
N SER A 43 -4.22 -14.88 7.45
CA SER A 43 -3.77 -15.89 8.41
C SER A 43 -3.76 -17.33 7.87
N ASN A 44 -4.36 -17.58 6.70
CA ASN A 44 -4.32 -18.86 6.00
C ASN A 44 -3.14 -18.97 4.99
N GLY A 45 -2.22 -18.00 4.99
CA GLY A 45 -1.09 -17.95 4.06
C GLY A 45 -1.46 -17.51 2.65
N GLN A 46 -2.71 -17.05 2.44
CA GLN A 46 -3.09 -16.40 1.19
C GLN A 46 -2.82 -14.90 1.29
N GLU A 47 -2.61 -14.28 0.14
CA GLU A 47 -2.59 -12.82 0.03
C GLU A 47 -3.80 -12.34 -0.75
N GLN A 48 -4.32 -11.18 -0.35
CA GLN A 48 -5.34 -10.48 -1.12
C GLN A 48 -4.73 -9.17 -1.61
N CYS A 49 -4.64 -9.00 -2.92
CA CYS A 49 -4.05 -7.81 -3.52
C CYS A 49 -5.10 -6.88 -4.13
N VAL A 50 -4.86 -5.58 -4.00
CA VAL A 50 -5.61 -4.54 -4.71
C VAL A 50 -4.64 -3.69 -5.53
N LYS A 51 -5.00 -3.40 -6.77
CA LYS A 51 -4.24 -2.46 -7.59
C LYS A 51 -4.57 -1.03 -7.19
N ILE A 52 -3.53 -0.28 -6.83
CA ILE A 52 -3.59 1.12 -6.44
C ILE A 52 -2.72 1.88 -7.42
N ASN A 53 -3.31 2.76 -8.24
CA ASN A 53 -2.56 3.51 -9.24
C ASN A 53 -1.83 4.71 -8.61
N LEU A 54 -1.11 4.48 -7.51
CA LEU A 54 -0.25 5.45 -6.83
C LEU A 54 1.21 5.08 -7.06
N GLU A 55 2.06 6.10 -7.00
CA GLU A 55 3.49 5.89 -6.95
C GLU A 55 3.88 5.19 -5.64
N TYR A 56 4.93 4.37 -5.69
CA TYR A 56 5.40 3.60 -4.53
C TYR A 56 5.66 4.48 -3.30
N ALA A 57 6.24 5.67 -3.50
CA ALA A 57 6.47 6.66 -2.44
C ALA A 57 5.15 7.23 -1.85
N GLN A 58 4.11 7.38 -2.66
CA GLN A 58 2.79 7.84 -2.19
C GLN A 58 2.11 6.76 -1.34
N MET A 59 2.17 5.50 -1.78
CA MET A 59 1.65 4.36 -1.01
C MET A 59 2.37 4.24 0.34
N PHE A 60 3.71 4.32 0.34
CA PHE A 60 4.52 4.34 1.55
C PHE A 60 4.12 5.47 2.51
N SER A 61 4.07 6.70 2.01
CA SER A 61 3.71 7.86 2.84
C SER A 61 2.31 7.73 3.42
N GLN A 62 1.37 7.17 2.65
CA GLN A 62 0.02 6.96 3.12
C GLN A 62 -0.07 5.85 4.18
N MET A 63 0.63 4.73 4.00
CA MET A 63 0.70 3.67 5.02
C MET A 63 1.31 4.18 6.33
N GLN A 64 2.35 5.01 6.26
CA GLN A 64 2.93 5.66 7.45
C GLN A 64 1.92 6.56 8.17
N LYS A 65 1.10 7.34 7.45
CA LYS A 65 0.03 8.15 8.04
C LYS A 65 -1.05 7.31 8.72
N LEU A 66 -1.30 6.10 8.22
CA LEU A 66 -2.22 5.13 8.82
C LEU A 66 -1.63 4.39 10.04
N GLY A 67 -0.39 4.69 10.42
CA GLY A 67 0.28 4.05 11.56
C GLY A 67 0.95 2.72 11.22
N PHE A 68 1.39 2.53 9.97
CA PHE A 68 2.18 1.38 9.57
C PHE A 68 3.66 1.75 9.45
N PHE A 69 4.52 0.87 9.96
CA PHE A 69 5.93 0.87 9.66
C PHE A 69 6.19 -0.03 8.46
N CYS A 70 6.69 0.57 7.38
CA CYS A 70 7.05 -0.12 6.15
C CYS A 70 8.57 -0.19 5.99
N ALA A 71 9.10 -1.36 5.65
CA ALA A 71 10.52 -1.57 5.38
C ALA A 71 10.73 -2.52 4.21
N LEU A 72 11.90 -2.43 3.58
CA LEU A 72 12.31 -3.44 2.62
C LEU A 72 12.67 -4.74 3.35
N PRO A 73 12.38 -5.91 2.75
CA PRO A 73 12.81 -7.20 3.26
C PRO A 73 14.33 -7.27 3.45
N MET A 74 14.76 -8.21 4.30
CA MET A 74 16.19 -8.50 4.44
C MET A 74 16.77 -9.19 3.21
N ASP A 75 15.94 -9.92 2.45
CA ASP A 75 16.36 -10.54 1.21
C ASP A 75 16.51 -9.47 0.11
N PRO A 76 17.72 -9.21 -0.40
CA PRO A 76 17.94 -8.17 -1.41
C PRO A 76 17.35 -8.52 -2.78
N THR A 77 16.84 -9.74 -2.97
CA THR A 77 16.13 -10.16 -4.18
C THR A 77 14.65 -9.79 -4.16
N GLU A 78 14.11 -9.43 -3.00
CA GLU A 78 12.72 -9.02 -2.86
C GLU A 78 12.59 -7.50 -3.02
N THR A 79 11.68 -7.08 -3.91
CA THR A 79 11.45 -5.66 -4.23
C THR A 79 10.13 -5.12 -3.66
N HIS A 80 9.45 -5.92 -2.84
CA HIS A 80 8.25 -5.47 -2.15
C HIS A 80 8.61 -4.78 -0.83
N MET A 81 7.66 -4.07 -0.25
CA MET A 81 7.83 -3.43 1.07
C MET A 81 6.87 -4.06 2.06
N GLU A 82 7.39 -4.55 3.17
CA GLU A 82 6.61 -5.12 4.25
C GLU A 82 6.17 -4.01 5.20
N CYS A 83 4.87 -3.79 5.28
CA CYS A 83 4.19 -2.81 6.12
C CYS A 83 3.44 -3.52 7.24
N ARG A 84 3.85 -3.24 8.48
CA ARG A 84 3.22 -3.76 9.70
C ARG A 84 2.75 -2.62 10.59
N ARG A 85 1.67 -2.83 11.32
CA ARG A 85 1.15 -1.79 12.23
C ARG A 85 2.08 -1.56 13.42
N ILE A 86 2.20 -0.30 13.83
CA ILE A 86 2.93 0.14 15.04
C ILE A 86 1.99 0.75 16.08
#